data_AF-X0UL55-F1
#
_entry.id   AF-X0UL55-F1
#
_cell.length_a   1.000
_cell.length_b   1.000
_cell.length_c   1.000
_cell.angle_alpha   90.00
_cell.angle_beta   90.00
_cell.angle_gamma   90.00
#
_symmetry.space_group_name_H-M   'P 1'
#
loop_
_entity.id
_entity.type
_entity.pdbx_description
1 polymer ?
#
loop_
_entity_poly.entity_id
_entity_poly.type
_entity_poly.pdbx_seq_one_letter_code
_entity_poly.pdbx_strand_id
1 'polypeptide(L)'
;ALSPFSEATIRYGSETYYDLRVSRPAGGILPGTIVGAVTDAGTQDAISNANVGLDFGNLSTDTDGEGAYLFAALPAGGYLIEASATGYGSASVSVEVISGEVATSNIQLAGIADLLVSGNSVILSEAQPSADVDIINEGLGLLRWSATSDNPAVTVSPASGTGEQALTITATDFTEDLAAQVAVTNDDNPSDTETITVQVDRTPTPADLEVSANGVLLSEGTPSVSVNILNLGEVDLNWSASSNDATVTLTPDNVNDTLTITATDFME
;
A
#
# COMPACT_ATOMS: atom_id res chain seq x y z
N ALA A 1 13.23 -43.49 60.47
CA ALA A 1 13.88 -43.65 59.15
C ALA A 1 13.73 -45.11 58.73
N LEU A 2 12.89 -45.40 57.75
CA LEU A 2 12.66 -46.74 57.22
C LEU A 2 13.04 -46.72 55.74
N SER A 3 13.98 -47.58 55.35
CA SER A 3 14.39 -47.80 53.96
C SER A 3 13.26 -48.51 53.20
N PRO A 4 12.77 -48.00 52.05
CA PRO A 4 11.62 -48.61 51.39
C PRO A 4 11.96 -49.71 50.39
N PHE A 5 13.22 -50.06 50.16
CA PHE A 5 13.56 -51.05 49.14
C PHE A 5 14.20 -52.29 49.76
N SER A 6 13.48 -53.40 49.64
CA SER A 6 14.07 -54.74 49.70
C SER A 6 14.23 -55.21 48.26
N GLU A 7 15.46 -55.55 47.87
CA GLU A 7 15.71 -56.18 46.57
C GLU A 7 15.36 -57.67 46.67
N ALA A 8 14.42 -58.11 45.82
CA ALA A 8 14.15 -59.51 45.59
C ALA A 8 14.67 -59.90 44.21
N THR A 9 15.68 -60.77 44.16
CA THR A 9 16.17 -61.33 42.88
C THR A 9 15.34 -62.55 42.52
N ILE A 10 14.52 -62.46 41.47
CA ILE A 10 13.73 -63.59 40.94
C ILE A 10 14.51 -64.25 39.80
N ARG A 11 14.72 -65.56 39.85
CA ARG A 11 15.39 -66.33 38.79
C ARG A 11 14.39 -66.64 37.67
N TYR A 12 14.77 -66.39 36.42
CA TYR A 12 13.93 -66.63 35.24
C TYR A 12 13.71 -68.14 35.02
N GLY A 13 12.45 -68.57 34.91
CA GLY A 13 12.04 -69.94 34.58
C GLY A 13 10.67 -69.98 33.89
N SER A 14 10.31 -71.11 33.28
CA SER A 14 9.12 -71.28 32.44
C SER A 14 7.76 -71.11 33.14
N GLU A 15 7.76 -70.85 34.45
CA GLU A 15 6.55 -70.67 35.27
C GLU A 15 6.60 -69.36 36.10
N THR A 16 7.51 -68.44 35.79
CA THR A 16 7.56 -67.14 36.47
C THR A 16 6.57 -66.16 35.83
N TYR A 17 5.51 -65.81 36.56
CA TYR A 17 4.54 -64.77 36.17
C TYR A 17 4.74 -63.52 37.04
N TYR A 18 4.77 -62.34 36.40
CA TYR A 18 4.77 -61.05 37.10
C TYR A 18 3.35 -60.52 37.15
N ASP A 19 2.87 -60.21 38.36
CA ASP A 19 1.56 -59.57 38.56
C ASP A 19 1.81 -58.07 38.81
N LEU A 20 1.71 -57.26 37.75
CA LEU A 20 1.88 -55.82 37.85
C LEU A 20 0.56 -55.18 38.27
N ARG A 21 0.43 -54.79 39.54
CA ARG A 21 -0.71 -54.02 40.02
C ARG A 21 -0.41 -52.54 39.97
N VAL A 22 -1.01 -51.85 39.00
CA VAL A 22 -1.05 -50.39 38.94
C VAL A 22 -2.35 -49.91 39.59
N SER A 23 -2.28 -49.27 40.76
CA SER A 23 -3.43 -48.67 41.42
C SER A 23 -3.33 -47.14 41.42
N ARG A 24 -4.41 -46.45 41.05
CA ARG A 24 -4.53 -45.00 41.23
C ARG A 24 -4.56 -44.71 42.75
N PRO A 25 -3.69 -43.85 43.30
CA PRO A 25 -3.82 -43.45 44.69
C PRO A 25 -5.20 -42.80 44.90
N ALA A 26 -5.90 -43.19 45.97
CA ALA A 26 -7.11 -42.48 46.38
C ALA A 26 -6.71 -41.02 46.67
N GLY A 27 -7.22 -40.08 45.85
CA GLY A 27 -6.76 -38.68 45.84
C GLY A 27 -5.94 -38.26 44.61
N GLY A 28 -5.82 -39.10 43.57
CA GLY A 28 -5.11 -38.73 42.34
C GLY A 28 -5.76 -37.53 41.63
N ILE A 29 -4.94 -36.56 41.22
CA ILE A 29 -5.35 -35.49 40.30
C ILE A 29 -6.03 -36.11 39.09
N LEU A 30 -7.29 -35.76 38.86
CA LEU A 30 -7.96 -36.02 37.60
C LEU A 30 -7.40 -35.02 36.58
N PRO A 31 -7.17 -35.42 35.33
CA PRO A 31 -6.80 -34.42 34.35
C PRO A 31 -7.95 -33.41 34.18
N GLY A 32 -7.60 -32.14 34.02
CA GLY A 32 -8.54 -31.09 33.66
C GLY A 32 -8.70 -30.96 32.15
N THR A 33 -9.58 -30.05 31.75
CA THR A 33 -9.86 -29.73 30.34
C THR A 33 -9.86 -28.22 30.16
N ILE A 34 -9.31 -27.73 29.05
CA ILE A 34 -9.51 -26.35 28.57
C ILE A 34 -10.48 -26.41 27.40
N VAL A 35 -11.49 -25.54 27.44
CA VAL A 35 -12.38 -25.26 26.31
C VAL A 35 -12.41 -23.76 26.05
N GLY A 36 -12.78 -23.38 24.83
CA GLY A 36 -13.00 -21.97 24.52
C GLY A 36 -13.39 -21.79 23.07
N ALA A 37 -13.54 -20.52 22.69
CA ALA A 37 -13.73 -20.12 21.31
C ALA A 37 -12.71 -19.05 20.91
N VAL A 38 -12.33 -19.05 19.64
CA VAL A 38 -11.55 -17.99 19.00
C VAL A 38 -12.49 -17.17 18.13
N THR A 39 -12.54 -15.86 18.35
CA THR A 39 -13.42 -14.94 17.62
C THR A 39 -12.64 -13.74 17.07
N ASP A 40 -13.20 -13.09 16.06
CA ASP A 40 -12.71 -11.83 15.53
C ASP A 40 -12.97 -10.71 16.55
N ALA A 41 -11.94 -9.92 16.88
CA ALA A 41 -12.06 -8.84 17.85
C ALA A 41 -12.97 -7.69 17.39
N GLY A 42 -13.04 -7.45 16.07
CA GLY A 42 -13.84 -6.40 15.45
C GLY A 42 -15.28 -6.83 15.18
N THR A 43 -15.48 -7.97 14.51
CA THR A 43 -16.81 -8.43 14.10
C THR A 43 -17.50 -9.31 15.12
N GLN A 44 -16.75 -9.91 16.06
CA GLN A 44 -17.21 -10.94 17.00
C GLN A 44 -17.61 -12.27 16.34
N ASP A 45 -17.30 -12.45 15.05
CA ASP A 45 -17.55 -13.70 14.34
C ASP A 45 -16.61 -14.81 14.81
N ALA A 46 -17.07 -16.05 14.75
CA ALA A 46 -16.24 -17.22 15.05
C ALA A 46 -15.15 -17.40 13.99
N ILE A 47 -13.91 -17.64 14.44
CA ILE A 47 -12.78 -17.92 13.54
C ILE A 47 -12.56 -19.43 13.49
N SER A 48 -12.92 -20.04 12.36
CA SER A 48 -12.63 -21.45 12.09
C SER A 48 -11.19 -21.68 11.63
N ASN A 49 -10.64 -22.87 11.91
CA ASN A 49 -9.27 -23.26 11.55
C ASN A 49 -8.18 -22.33 12.12
N ALA A 50 -8.47 -21.60 13.20
CA ALA A 50 -7.45 -20.91 13.98
C ALA A 50 -6.60 -21.95 14.70
N ASN A 51 -5.29 -21.86 14.58
CA ASN A 51 -4.38 -22.73 15.30
C ASN A 51 -4.26 -22.23 16.75
N VAL A 52 -4.63 -23.09 17.70
CA VAL A 52 -4.50 -22.83 19.12
C VAL A 52 -3.43 -23.77 19.67
N GLY A 53 -2.41 -23.23 20.31
CA GLY A 53 -1.29 -23.94 20.91
C GLY A 53 -1.18 -23.73 22.41
N LEU A 54 -0.61 -24.70 23.11
CA LEU A 54 -0.20 -24.60 24.51
C LEU A 54 1.32 -24.58 24.62
N ASP A 55 1.83 -23.83 25.60
CA ASP A 55 3.23 -23.88 26.03
C ASP A 55 3.64 -25.23 26.66
N PHE A 56 2.69 -26.13 26.84
CA PHE A 56 2.89 -27.50 27.31
C PHE A 56 2.96 -28.51 26.17
N GLY A 57 4.13 -29.14 26.03
CA GLY A 57 4.30 -30.32 25.17
C GLY A 57 4.09 -30.08 23.67
N ASN A 58 4.12 -28.82 23.20
CA ASN A 58 3.76 -28.42 21.84
C ASN A 58 2.37 -28.94 21.42
N LEU A 59 1.43 -29.04 22.36
CA LEU A 59 0.06 -29.42 22.05
C LEU A 59 -0.60 -28.29 21.27
N SER A 60 -1.24 -28.64 20.15
CA SER A 60 -2.07 -27.71 19.41
C SER A 60 -3.34 -28.39 18.88
N THR A 61 -4.35 -27.58 18.62
CA THR A 61 -5.58 -27.97 17.95
C THR A 61 -6.05 -26.82 17.08
N ASP A 62 -6.80 -27.11 16.03
CA ASP A 62 -7.46 -26.09 15.24
C ASP A 62 -8.90 -25.91 15.73
N THR A 63 -9.42 -24.68 15.62
CA THR A 63 -10.83 -24.40 15.94
C THR A 63 -11.78 -24.99 14.91
N ASP A 64 -12.98 -25.37 15.34
CA ASP A 64 -14.05 -25.83 14.45
C ASP A 64 -14.82 -24.67 13.77
N GLY A 65 -15.91 -24.99 13.06
CA GLY A 65 -16.73 -24.01 12.35
C GLY A 65 -17.46 -23.00 13.25
N GLU A 66 -17.59 -23.29 14.54
CA GLU A 66 -18.13 -22.37 15.56
C GLU A 66 -17.00 -21.65 16.32
N GLY A 67 -15.75 -21.79 15.85
CA GLY A 67 -14.57 -21.21 16.46
C GLY A 67 -14.14 -21.92 17.75
N ALA A 68 -14.76 -23.05 18.10
CA ALA A 68 -14.51 -23.72 19.36
C ALA A 68 -13.24 -24.59 19.31
N TYR A 69 -12.52 -24.67 20.43
CA TYR A 69 -11.36 -25.53 20.61
C TYR A 69 -11.41 -26.27 21.95
N LEU A 70 -10.68 -27.38 22.04
CA LEU A 70 -10.64 -28.23 23.23
C LEU A 70 -9.27 -28.87 23.43
N PHE A 71 -8.74 -28.75 24.65
CA PHE A 71 -7.63 -29.56 25.14
C PHE A 71 -8.09 -30.39 26.33
N ALA A 72 -8.15 -31.70 26.15
CA ALA A 72 -8.49 -32.64 27.23
C ALA A 72 -7.23 -33.26 27.84
N ALA A 73 -7.43 -33.97 28.95
CA ALA A 73 -6.41 -34.79 29.59
C ALA A 73 -5.20 -33.99 30.13
N LEU A 74 -5.39 -32.72 30.52
CA LEU A 74 -4.30 -31.85 30.96
C LEU A 74 -4.00 -32.02 32.46
N PRO A 75 -2.72 -32.10 32.86
CA PRO A 75 -2.33 -31.96 34.27
C PRO A 75 -2.84 -30.63 34.87
N ALA A 76 -3.12 -30.61 36.17
CA ALA A 76 -3.43 -29.36 36.85
C ALA A 76 -2.20 -28.44 36.85
N GLY A 77 -2.41 -27.15 36.56
CA GLY A 77 -1.32 -26.18 36.42
C GLY A 77 -1.74 -24.95 35.61
N GLY A 78 -0.85 -23.97 35.54
CA GLY A 78 -1.00 -22.81 34.65
C GLY A 78 -0.51 -23.13 33.25
N TYR A 79 -1.25 -22.67 32.24
CA TYR A 79 -0.93 -22.81 30.83
C TYR A 79 -0.99 -21.45 30.16
N LEU A 80 -0.12 -21.24 29.17
CA LEU A 80 -0.24 -20.15 28.20
C LEU A 80 -0.83 -20.72 26.92
N ILE A 81 -1.99 -20.20 26.52
CA ILE A 81 -2.63 -20.50 25.25
C ILE A 81 -2.22 -19.42 24.27
N GLU A 82 -1.75 -19.81 23.08
CA GLU A 82 -1.49 -18.91 21.96
C GLU A 82 -2.41 -19.29 20.80
N ALA A 83 -3.10 -18.32 20.21
CA ALA A 83 -3.94 -18.54 19.03
C ALA A 83 -3.45 -17.67 17.87
N SER A 84 -3.52 -18.24 16.66
CA SER A 84 -3.18 -17.56 15.41
C SER A 84 -4.09 -18.03 14.27
N ALA A 85 -4.33 -17.17 13.30
CA ALA A 85 -5.09 -17.49 12.09
C ALA A 85 -4.59 -16.65 10.92
N THR A 86 -4.77 -17.14 9.69
CA THR A 86 -4.42 -16.38 8.47
C THR A 86 -5.25 -15.10 8.40
N GLY A 87 -4.60 -13.96 8.14
CA GLY A 87 -5.27 -12.64 8.13
C GLY A 87 -5.49 -12.04 9.52
N TYR A 88 -4.93 -12.63 10.57
CA TYR A 88 -5.03 -12.17 11.95
C TYR A 88 -3.66 -12.06 12.64
N GLY A 89 -3.55 -11.13 13.58
CA GLY A 89 -2.45 -11.12 14.55
C GLY A 89 -2.62 -12.24 15.58
N SER A 90 -1.51 -12.73 16.14
CA SER A 90 -1.54 -13.72 17.21
C SER A 90 -1.93 -13.10 18.55
N ALA A 91 -2.60 -13.87 19.40
CA ALA A 91 -2.92 -13.46 20.77
C ALA A 91 -2.62 -14.58 21.75
N SER A 92 -2.29 -14.22 23.00
CA SER A 92 -2.02 -15.20 24.06
C SER A 92 -2.79 -14.88 25.34
N VAL A 93 -3.22 -15.93 26.04
CA VAL A 93 -3.96 -15.83 27.30
C VAL A 93 -3.50 -16.91 28.28
N SER A 94 -3.32 -16.54 29.55
CA SER A 94 -3.03 -17.51 30.61
C SER A 94 -4.30 -18.09 31.20
N VAL A 95 -4.31 -19.41 31.42
CA VAL A 95 -5.42 -20.13 32.06
C VAL A 95 -4.90 -21.07 33.13
N GLU A 96 -5.64 -21.21 34.23
CA GLU A 96 -5.36 -22.18 35.28
C GLU A 96 -6.27 -23.40 35.09
N VAL A 97 -5.67 -24.59 35.02
CA VAL A 97 -6.38 -25.86 34.97
C VAL A 97 -6.39 -26.48 36.36
N ILE A 98 -7.60 -26.68 36.89
CA ILE A 98 -7.83 -27.40 38.15
C ILE A 98 -8.15 -28.87 37.83
N SER A 99 -7.65 -29.77 38.68
CA SER A 99 -7.79 -31.21 38.50
C SER A 99 -9.26 -31.64 38.44
N GLY A 100 -9.67 -32.23 37.30
CA GLY A 100 -11.03 -32.73 37.09
C GLY A 100 -12.06 -31.65 36.73
N GLU A 101 -11.64 -30.40 36.58
CA GLU A 101 -12.50 -29.29 36.20
C GLU A 101 -12.31 -28.90 34.72
N VAL A 102 -13.29 -28.15 34.21
CA VAL A 102 -13.25 -27.54 32.88
C VAL A 102 -12.94 -26.06 33.05
N ALA A 103 -11.77 -25.63 32.57
CA ALA A 103 -11.41 -24.23 32.44
C ALA A 103 -11.94 -23.69 31.10
N THR A 104 -12.58 -22.53 31.11
CA THR A 104 -13.04 -21.84 29.90
C THR A 104 -12.16 -20.63 29.63
N SER A 105 -11.63 -20.52 28.41
CA SER A 105 -10.80 -19.38 27.99
C SER A 105 -11.10 -19.00 26.55
N ASN A 106 -11.73 -17.85 26.34
CA ASN A 106 -11.99 -17.34 24.99
C ASN A 106 -10.86 -16.42 24.55
N ILE A 107 -10.55 -16.43 23.26
CA ILE A 107 -9.49 -15.62 22.67
C ILE A 107 -10.08 -14.79 21.54
N GLN A 108 -9.69 -13.52 21.48
CA GLN A 108 -10.05 -12.64 20.37
C GLN A 108 -8.78 -12.36 19.56
N LEU A 109 -8.86 -12.55 18.24
CA LEU A 109 -7.78 -12.18 17.32
C LEU A 109 -8.15 -10.89 16.59
N ALA A 110 -7.18 -9.97 16.48
CA ALA A 110 -7.36 -8.76 15.68
C ALA A 110 -7.01 -9.06 14.22
N GLY A 111 -7.93 -8.77 13.30
CA GLY A 111 -7.64 -8.84 11.87
C GLY A 111 -6.49 -7.89 11.52
N ILE A 112 -5.64 -8.30 10.59
CA ILE A 112 -4.61 -7.42 10.01
C ILE A 112 -5.19 -6.70 8.80
N ALA A 113 -4.97 -5.40 8.72
CA ALA A 113 -5.26 -4.64 7.50
C ALA A 113 -4.14 -4.89 6.48
N ASP A 114 -4.49 -4.85 5.20
CA ASP A 114 -3.56 -5.03 4.08
C ASP A 114 -3.81 -3.89 3.10
N LEU A 115 -2.88 -2.93 3.06
CA LEU A 115 -3.01 -1.71 2.28
C LEU A 115 -2.65 -1.96 0.81
N LEU A 116 -3.53 -1.54 -0.10
CA LEU A 116 -3.24 -1.50 -1.53
C LEU A 116 -3.69 -0.15 -2.12
N VAL A 117 -3.03 0.27 -3.22
CA VAL A 117 -3.45 1.41 -4.04
C VAL A 117 -3.80 0.97 -5.46
N SER A 118 -4.88 1.50 -6.04
CA SER A 118 -5.35 1.05 -7.36
C SER A 118 -4.43 1.41 -8.54
N GLY A 119 -3.47 2.31 -8.35
CA GLY A 119 -2.47 2.67 -9.35
C GLY A 119 -1.14 3.12 -8.72
N ASN A 120 -0.03 2.71 -9.32
CA ASN A 120 1.33 3.04 -8.87
C ASN A 120 1.97 4.20 -9.64
N SER A 121 1.26 4.79 -10.61
CA SER A 121 1.71 5.98 -11.31
C SER A 121 0.56 6.84 -11.83
N VAL A 122 0.73 8.16 -11.78
CA VAL A 122 -0.18 9.15 -12.35
C VAL A 122 0.61 10.20 -13.14
N ILE A 123 0.00 10.73 -14.19
CA ILE A 123 0.54 11.84 -14.98
C ILE A 123 -0.41 13.02 -14.83
N LEU A 124 0.15 14.17 -14.44
CA LEU A 124 -0.56 15.42 -14.22
C LEU A 124 -0.04 16.47 -15.19
N SER A 125 -0.92 17.34 -15.67
CA SER A 125 -0.59 18.47 -16.54
C SER A 125 -1.50 19.65 -16.21
N GLU A 126 -1.24 20.84 -16.73
CA GLU A 126 -2.13 21.98 -16.51
C GLU A 126 -3.58 21.72 -16.99
N ALA A 127 -3.75 20.90 -18.04
CA ALA A 127 -5.07 20.49 -18.54
C ALA A 127 -5.77 19.43 -17.67
N GLN A 128 -4.99 18.64 -16.92
CA GLN A 128 -5.46 17.62 -16.00
C GLN A 128 -4.59 17.64 -14.73
N PRO A 129 -4.83 18.60 -13.82
CA PRO A 129 -3.92 18.88 -12.71
C PRO A 129 -4.07 17.88 -11.56
N SER A 130 -5.08 17.02 -11.60
CA SER A 130 -5.38 16.05 -10.57
C SER A 130 -5.74 14.67 -11.13
N ALA A 131 -5.48 13.64 -10.34
CA ALA A 131 -5.90 12.27 -10.59
C ALA A 131 -6.31 11.62 -9.27
N ASP A 132 -7.30 10.73 -9.35
CA ASP A 132 -7.74 9.93 -8.20
C ASP A 132 -7.12 8.53 -8.29
N VAL A 133 -6.73 8.00 -7.13
CA VAL A 133 -6.40 6.59 -6.90
C VAL A 133 -7.27 6.08 -5.76
N ASP A 134 -7.53 4.79 -5.70
CA ASP A 134 -8.30 4.19 -4.63
C ASP A 134 -7.37 3.56 -3.59
N ILE A 135 -7.62 3.86 -2.33
CA ILE A 135 -7.07 3.14 -1.18
C ILE A 135 -7.96 1.94 -0.92
N ILE A 136 -7.36 0.75 -0.92
CA ILE A 136 -8.04 -0.53 -0.81
C ILE A 136 -7.53 -1.24 0.44
N ASN A 137 -8.42 -1.94 1.15
CA ASN A 137 -8.07 -2.81 2.26
C ASN A 137 -8.40 -4.26 1.88
N GLU A 138 -7.39 -5.03 1.49
CA GLU A 138 -7.58 -6.46 1.19
C GLU A 138 -7.57 -7.34 2.47
N GLY A 139 -7.26 -6.72 3.61
CA GLY A 139 -7.16 -7.37 4.91
C GLY A 139 -8.49 -7.49 5.67
N LEU A 140 -8.42 -8.16 6.82
CA LEU A 140 -9.56 -8.36 7.73
C LEU A 140 -9.64 -7.27 8.81
N GLY A 141 -8.53 -6.55 9.03
CA GLY A 141 -8.43 -5.49 10.04
C GLY A 141 -9.01 -4.16 9.57
N LEU A 142 -9.25 -3.26 10.52
CA LEU A 142 -9.57 -1.87 10.20
C LEU A 142 -8.31 -1.17 9.69
N LEU A 143 -8.28 -0.80 8.42
CA LEU A 143 -7.20 0.01 7.86
C LEU A 143 -7.27 1.45 8.38
N ARG A 144 -6.17 1.94 8.95
CA ARG A 144 -5.89 3.36 9.18
C ARG A 144 -4.68 3.73 8.35
N TRP A 145 -4.77 4.82 7.61
CA TRP A 145 -3.72 5.16 6.66
C TRP A 145 -3.43 6.65 6.63
N SER A 146 -2.20 6.97 6.26
CA SER A 146 -1.72 8.33 5.99
C SER A 146 -1.05 8.40 4.63
N ALA A 147 -1.22 9.52 3.93
CA ALA A 147 -0.61 9.78 2.63
C ALA A 147 0.26 11.04 2.70
N THR A 148 1.49 10.94 2.18
CA THR A 148 2.45 12.04 2.16
C THR A 148 3.14 12.14 0.81
N SER A 149 3.41 13.36 0.35
CA SER A 149 4.21 13.63 -0.85
C SER A 149 5.63 14.03 -0.44
N ASP A 150 6.63 13.60 -1.20
CA ASP A 150 8.02 14.03 -1.04
C ASP A 150 8.31 15.41 -1.64
N ASN A 151 7.38 15.95 -2.44
CA ASN A 151 7.50 17.24 -3.11
C ASN A 151 6.31 18.16 -2.81
N PRO A 152 6.53 19.41 -2.37
CA PRO A 152 5.46 20.34 -2.03
C PRO A 152 4.60 20.82 -3.21
N ALA A 153 5.07 20.68 -4.45
CA ALA A 153 4.28 20.98 -5.64
C ALA A 153 3.18 19.95 -5.90
N VAL A 154 3.26 18.77 -5.25
CA VAL A 154 2.28 17.70 -5.31
C VAL A 154 1.62 17.54 -3.94
N THR A 155 0.31 17.61 -3.92
CA THR A 155 -0.53 17.51 -2.71
C THR A 155 -1.48 16.34 -2.81
N VAL A 156 -1.93 15.86 -1.65
CA VAL A 156 -2.86 14.72 -1.54
C VAL A 156 -4.04 15.09 -0.67
N SER A 157 -5.23 14.60 -1.03
CA SER A 157 -6.45 14.79 -0.25
C SER A 157 -7.38 13.58 -0.36
N PRO A 158 -7.82 13.00 0.76
CA PRO A 158 -7.42 13.34 2.13
C PRO A 158 -6.00 12.86 2.46
N ALA A 159 -5.29 13.55 3.37
CA ALA A 159 -3.93 13.16 3.77
C ALA A 159 -3.91 12.00 4.79
N SER A 160 -5.06 11.60 5.30
CA SER A 160 -5.24 10.41 6.12
C SER A 160 -6.70 9.95 6.09
N GLY A 161 -6.92 8.68 6.41
CA GLY A 161 -8.25 8.08 6.40
C GLY A 161 -8.33 6.75 7.13
N THR A 162 -9.53 6.17 7.06
CA THR A 162 -9.84 4.85 7.61
C THR A 162 -10.63 4.05 6.60
N GLY A 163 -10.35 2.76 6.45
CA GLY A 163 -10.96 1.91 5.44
C GLY A 163 -10.65 2.34 4.01
N GLU A 164 -11.46 1.87 3.08
CA GLU A 164 -11.33 2.16 1.65
C GLU A 164 -11.84 3.55 1.30
N GLN A 165 -11.03 4.33 0.58
CA GLN A 165 -11.35 5.70 0.19
C GLN A 165 -10.61 6.10 -1.09
N ALA A 166 -11.18 7.02 -1.87
CA ALA A 166 -10.44 7.67 -2.95
C ALA A 166 -9.44 8.70 -2.38
N LEU A 167 -8.24 8.72 -2.94
CA LEU A 167 -7.17 9.68 -2.69
C LEU A 167 -6.94 10.52 -3.95
N THR A 168 -7.21 11.82 -3.87
CA THR A 168 -6.92 12.76 -4.95
C THR A 168 -5.50 13.29 -4.83
N ILE A 169 -4.71 13.11 -5.88
CA ILE A 169 -3.36 13.69 -6.04
C ILE A 169 -3.47 14.91 -6.94
N THR A 170 -2.91 16.04 -6.54
CA THR A 170 -3.00 17.32 -7.27
C THR A 170 -1.65 18.02 -7.36
N ALA A 171 -1.29 18.50 -8.55
CA ALA A 171 -0.16 19.40 -8.77
C ALA A 171 -0.65 20.82 -9.06
N THR A 172 0.10 21.83 -8.61
CA THR A 172 -0.24 23.26 -8.83
C THR A 172 0.81 24.05 -9.59
N ASP A 173 2.00 23.47 -9.78
CA ASP A 173 3.11 24.08 -10.50
C ASP A 173 3.49 23.20 -11.69
N PHE A 174 3.36 23.75 -12.89
CA PHE A 174 3.65 23.10 -14.16
C PHE A 174 4.74 23.88 -14.92
N THR A 175 5.62 24.60 -14.21
CA THR A 175 6.69 25.38 -14.85
C THR A 175 7.85 24.52 -15.34
N GLU A 176 8.08 23.36 -14.72
CA GLU A 176 9.11 22.39 -15.08
C GLU A 176 8.59 20.96 -14.97
N ASP A 177 9.22 20.04 -15.72
CA ASP A 177 8.89 18.63 -15.61
C ASP A 177 9.36 18.13 -14.24
N LEU A 178 8.46 17.51 -13.49
CA LEU A 178 8.72 17.08 -12.12
C LEU A 178 8.32 15.61 -11.94
N ALA A 179 9.17 14.86 -11.24
CA ALA A 179 8.84 13.55 -10.71
C ALA A 179 8.81 13.62 -9.17
N ALA A 180 7.69 13.22 -8.58
CA ALA A 180 7.49 13.15 -7.13
C ALA A 180 6.98 11.76 -6.72
N GLN A 181 7.09 11.44 -5.45
CA GLN A 181 6.55 10.22 -4.87
C GLN A 181 5.51 10.55 -3.81
N VAL A 182 4.37 9.89 -3.90
CA VAL A 182 3.36 9.85 -2.85
C VAL A 182 3.47 8.50 -2.15
N ALA A 183 3.77 8.52 -0.85
CA ALA A 183 3.75 7.34 0.02
C ALA A 183 2.41 7.26 0.74
N VAL A 184 1.73 6.13 0.63
CA VAL A 184 0.55 5.79 1.45
C VAL A 184 0.96 4.70 2.42
N THR A 185 0.76 4.93 3.71
CA THR A 185 1.27 4.09 4.79
C THR A 185 0.13 3.58 5.64
N ASN A 186 0.15 2.29 5.99
CA ASN A 186 -0.71 1.73 7.03
C ASN A 186 -0.18 2.18 8.40
N ASP A 187 -0.96 2.98 9.12
CA ASP A 187 -0.53 3.58 10.39
C ASP A 187 -0.31 2.54 11.49
N ASP A 188 -1.05 1.42 11.42
CA ASP A 188 -0.96 0.30 12.37
C ASP A 188 0.18 -0.67 12.01
N ASN A 189 0.71 -0.62 10.77
CA ASN A 189 1.88 -1.36 10.31
C ASN A 189 2.72 -0.56 9.30
N PRO A 190 3.68 0.28 9.76
CA PRO A 190 4.46 1.13 8.86
C PRO A 190 5.39 0.39 7.88
N SER A 191 5.51 -0.94 7.96
CA SER A 191 6.21 -1.74 6.95
C SER A 191 5.36 -2.04 5.71
N ASP A 192 4.05 -1.85 5.83
CA ASP A 192 3.05 -1.90 4.78
C ASP A 192 2.85 -0.46 4.26
N THR A 193 3.53 -0.15 3.15
CA THR A 193 3.58 1.19 2.54
C THR A 193 3.62 1.05 1.02
N GLU A 194 2.67 1.71 0.38
CA GLU A 194 2.56 1.77 -1.07
C GLU A 194 3.11 3.09 -1.60
N THR A 195 3.76 3.05 -2.77
CA THR A 195 4.36 4.24 -3.40
C THR A 195 3.78 4.48 -4.78
N ILE A 196 3.37 5.72 -5.02
CA ILE A 196 2.81 6.18 -6.28
C ILE A 196 3.77 7.17 -6.90
N THR A 197 4.19 6.91 -8.15
CA THR A 197 5.02 7.82 -8.93
C THR A 197 4.17 8.88 -9.61
N VAL A 198 4.35 10.14 -9.25
CA VAL A 198 3.64 11.27 -9.83
C VAL A 198 4.56 11.95 -10.84
N GLN A 199 4.20 11.90 -12.11
CA GLN A 199 4.83 12.69 -13.15
C GLN A 199 4.01 13.95 -13.39
N VAL A 200 4.63 15.11 -13.33
CA VAL A 200 4.04 16.41 -13.64
C VAL A 200 4.70 16.90 -14.92
N ASP A 201 3.91 17.02 -15.98
CA ASP A 201 4.36 17.53 -17.27
C ASP A 201 4.23 19.05 -17.27
N ARG A 202 5.30 19.76 -17.66
CA ARG A 202 5.29 21.22 -17.71
C ARG A 202 4.37 21.76 -18.79
N THR A 203 3.88 22.99 -18.59
CA THR A 203 3.20 23.77 -19.62
C THR A 203 4.20 24.13 -20.73
N PRO A 204 3.92 23.78 -22.00
CA PRO A 204 4.76 24.18 -23.12
C PRO A 204 4.82 25.71 -23.25
N THR A 205 5.98 26.24 -23.63
CA THR A 205 6.12 27.69 -23.87
C THR A 205 5.18 28.11 -25.01
N PRO A 206 4.28 29.10 -24.82
CA PRO A 206 3.40 29.57 -25.88
C PRO A 206 4.18 30.02 -27.12
N ALA A 207 3.56 29.94 -28.29
CA ALA A 207 4.16 30.43 -29.53
C ALA A 207 4.56 31.90 -29.39
N ASP A 208 5.79 32.24 -29.78
CA ASP A 208 6.35 33.59 -29.66
C ASP A 208 6.99 33.97 -30.99
N LEU A 209 6.41 34.99 -31.65
CA LEU A 209 6.81 35.40 -32.99
C LEU A 209 7.94 36.42 -32.91
N GLU A 210 9.07 36.07 -33.52
CA GLU A 210 10.18 37.00 -33.78
C GLU A 210 10.45 37.11 -35.29
N VAL A 211 10.87 38.30 -35.73
CA VAL A 211 11.28 38.55 -37.12
C VAL A 211 12.77 38.85 -37.14
N SER A 212 13.51 38.24 -38.07
CA SER A 212 14.98 38.39 -38.13
C SER A 212 15.48 39.81 -38.42
N ALA A 213 14.59 40.74 -38.80
CA ALA A 213 14.91 42.14 -39.04
C ALA A 213 13.72 43.05 -38.72
N ASN A 214 13.97 44.11 -37.95
CA ASN A 214 12.97 45.15 -37.62
C ASN A 214 12.86 46.26 -38.67
N GLY A 215 13.68 46.19 -39.71
CA GLY A 215 13.71 47.15 -40.80
C GLY A 215 14.55 46.61 -41.94
N VAL A 216 14.10 46.85 -43.17
CA VAL A 216 14.80 46.44 -44.37
C VAL A 216 14.98 47.63 -45.30
N LEU A 217 16.12 47.68 -45.98
CA LEU A 217 16.41 48.70 -46.98
C LEU A 217 16.25 48.08 -48.37
N LEU A 218 15.31 48.60 -49.13
CA LEU A 218 15.04 48.19 -50.51
C LEU A 218 15.44 49.34 -51.44
N SER A 219 15.98 49.01 -52.61
CA SER A 219 16.38 49.98 -53.63
C SER A 219 16.13 49.41 -55.02
N GLU A 220 16.22 50.23 -56.06
CA GLU A 220 16.14 49.73 -57.45
C GLU A 220 17.17 48.61 -57.74
N GLY A 221 18.36 48.68 -57.12
CA GLY A 221 19.39 47.65 -57.26
C GLY A 221 19.16 46.39 -56.42
N THR A 222 18.32 46.48 -55.38
CA THR A 222 17.98 45.40 -54.44
C THR A 222 16.52 45.52 -54.00
N PRO A 223 15.56 45.21 -54.88
CA PRO A 223 14.15 45.54 -54.64
C PRO A 223 13.43 44.54 -53.73
N SER A 224 14.08 43.43 -53.40
CA SER A 224 13.51 42.34 -52.61
C SER A 224 14.48 41.84 -51.56
N VAL A 225 13.95 41.48 -50.40
CA VAL A 225 14.68 40.83 -49.32
C VAL A 225 13.78 39.79 -48.65
N SER A 226 14.37 38.73 -48.11
CA SER A 226 13.66 37.76 -47.27
C SER A 226 14.12 37.92 -45.83
N VAL A 227 13.15 37.91 -44.91
CA VAL A 227 13.38 37.83 -43.46
C VAL A 227 12.87 36.48 -42.97
N ASN A 228 13.49 35.97 -41.91
CA ASN A 228 13.01 34.76 -41.26
C ASN A 228 11.94 35.15 -40.23
N ILE A 229 10.92 34.31 -40.14
CA ILE A 229 9.96 34.28 -39.04
C ILE A 229 10.45 33.17 -38.11
N LEU A 230 10.54 33.47 -36.83
CA LEU A 230 11.03 32.55 -35.82
C LEU A 230 9.90 32.31 -34.83
N ASN A 231 9.69 31.05 -34.44
CA ASN A 231 8.91 30.70 -33.27
C ASN A 231 9.89 30.43 -32.12
N LEU A 232 9.91 31.31 -31.12
CA LEU A 232 10.68 31.10 -29.90
C LEU A 232 9.94 30.26 -28.85
N GLY A 233 8.68 29.89 -29.13
CA GLY A 233 7.87 29.00 -28.30
C GLY A 233 7.97 27.53 -28.69
N GLU A 234 7.22 26.70 -27.97
CA GLU A 234 7.12 25.24 -28.17
C GLU A 234 5.77 24.82 -28.77
N VAL A 235 4.78 25.72 -28.75
CA VAL A 235 3.49 25.55 -29.41
C VAL A 235 3.59 26.04 -30.87
N ASP A 236 2.86 25.39 -31.78
CA ASP A 236 2.81 25.77 -33.20
C ASP A 236 2.50 27.26 -33.41
N LEU A 237 3.33 27.94 -34.21
CA LEU A 237 3.16 29.34 -34.58
C LEU A 237 2.34 29.47 -35.87
N ASN A 238 1.20 30.16 -35.78
CA ASN A 238 0.42 30.58 -36.94
C ASN A 238 0.59 32.07 -37.16
N TRP A 239 1.15 32.46 -38.33
CA TRP A 239 1.48 33.86 -38.61
C TRP A 239 0.94 34.33 -39.96
N SER A 240 0.82 35.66 -40.11
CA SER A 240 0.46 36.33 -41.36
C SER A 240 1.13 37.70 -41.41
N ALA A 241 1.24 38.28 -42.61
CA ALA A 241 1.87 39.58 -42.80
C ALA A 241 1.03 40.46 -43.74
N SER A 242 1.04 41.77 -43.49
CA SER A 242 0.34 42.78 -44.31
C SER A 242 1.17 44.05 -44.44
N SER A 243 1.10 44.70 -45.61
CA SER A 243 1.70 46.01 -45.86
C SER A 243 0.63 47.09 -45.90
N ASN A 244 0.94 48.29 -45.39
CA ASN A 244 0.11 49.49 -45.55
C ASN A 244 0.50 50.32 -46.78
N ASP A 245 1.59 49.97 -47.46
CA ASP A 245 2.05 50.59 -48.70
C ASP A 245 1.69 49.68 -49.89
N ALA A 246 0.95 50.24 -50.85
CA ALA A 246 0.50 49.52 -52.03
C ALA A 246 1.65 49.16 -53.01
N THR A 247 2.80 49.82 -52.88
CA THR A 247 4.01 49.53 -53.67
C THR A 247 4.84 48.39 -53.09
N VAL A 248 4.51 47.94 -51.87
CA VAL A 248 5.19 46.85 -51.16
C VAL A 248 4.31 45.60 -51.16
N THR A 249 4.80 44.55 -51.80
CA THR A 249 4.17 43.22 -51.80
C THR A 249 4.86 42.32 -50.78
N LEU A 250 4.05 41.60 -50.00
CA LEU A 250 4.50 40.62 -49.02
C LEU A 250 4.14 39.21 -49.49
N THR A 251 5.12 38.32 -49.53
CA THR A 251 4.92 36.91 -49.92
C THR A 251 5.33 36.01 -48.75
N PRO A 252 4.36 35.58 -47.92
CA PRO A 252 4.59 34.61 -46.86
C PRO A 252 4.94 33.22 -47.42
N ASP A 253 5.93 32.56 -46.81
CA ASP A 253 6.23 31.15 -46.98
C ASP A 253 6.17 30.47 -45.61
N ASN A 254 4.98 29.97 -45.26
CA ASN A 254 4.71 29.28 -44.00
C ASN A 254 5.35 27.89 -43.91
N VAL A 255 5.95 27.37 -44.99
CA VAL A 255 6.64 26.07 -44.97
C VAL A 255 8.08 26.25 -44.53
N ASN A 256 8.72 27.33 -44.98
CA ASN A 256 10.11 27.64 -44.64
C ASN A 256 10.24 28.73 -43.57
N ASP A 257 9.12 29.21 -43.02
CA ASP A 257 9.05 30.34 -42.09
C ASP A 257 9.85 31.56 -42.57
N THR A 258 9.60 31.96 -43.81
CA THR A 258 10.21 33.16 -44.39
C THR A 258 9.15 34.11 -44.93
N LEU A 259 9.44 35.41 -44.86
CA LEU A 259 8.63 36.46 -45.47
C LEU A 259 9.47 37.20 -46.49
N THR A 260 9.06 37.15 -47.76
CA THR A 260 9.70 37.95 -48.81
C THR A 260 8.99 39.29 -48.96
N ILE A 261 9.75 40.37 -48.83
CA ILE A 261 9.28 41.76 -48.94
C ILE A 261 9.84 42.31 -50.23
N THR A 262 8.97 42.77 -51.13
CA THR A 262 9.36 43.32 -52.43
C THR A 262 8.71 44.69 -52.64
N ALA A 263 9.50 45.70 -52.99
CA ALA A 263 9.00 47.01 -53.41
C ALA A 263 9.11 47.14 -54.93
N THR A 264 8.09 47.71 -55.57
CA THR A 264 8.02 47.83 -57.04
C THR A 264 8.13 49.26 -57.56
N ASP A 265 8.05 50.26 -56.68
CA ASP A 265 8.20 51.68 -57.02
C ASP A 265 9.18 52.34 -56.04
N PHE A 266 10.20 52.99 -56.60
CA PHE A 266 11.27 53.67 -55.85
C PHE A 266 11.32 55.18 -56.18
N MET A 267 10.35 55.67 -56.97
CA MET A 267 10.32 57.04 -57.46
C MET A 267 9.48 57.91 -56.51
N GLU A 268 10.13 58.57 -55.55
CA GLU A 268 9.71 59.91 -55.11
C GLU A 268 10.48 60.99 -55.88
#